data_AF-A0A7C3YVS3-F1
#
_entry.id   AF-A0A7C3YVS3-F1
#
_cell.length_a   1.000
_cell.length_b   1.000
_cell.length_c   1.000
_cell.angle_alpha   90.00
_cell.angle_beta   90.00
_cell.angle_gamma   90.00
#
_symmetry.space_group_name_H-M   'P 1'
#
loop_
_entity.id
_entity.type
_entity.pdbx_description
1 polymer ?
#
loop_
_entity_poly.entity_id
_entity_poly.type
_entity_poly.pdbx_seq_one_letter_code
_entity_poly.pdbx_strand_id
1 'polypeptide(L)' 'MYKKRLVTLLIVVRNERNYIEKSLESLLKQTYPKELTEIIIVDGMST' A
#
# COMPACT_ATOMS: atom_id res chain seq x y z
N MET A 1 -23.19 -8.81 -11.72
CA MET A 1 -21.81 -8.88 -11.18
C MET A 1 -21.10 -7.57 -11.48
N TYR A 2 -20.53 -6.89 -10.49
CA TYR A 2 -19.77 -5.65 -10.71
C TYR A 2 -18.35 -5.94 -11.18
N LYS A 3 -17.86 -5.15 -12.15
CA LYS A 3 -16.48 -5.25 -12.65
C LYS A 3 -15.52 -4.64 -11.63
N LYS A 4 -14.54 -5.42 -11.17
CA LYS A 4 -13.43 -4.93 -10.33
C LYS A 4 -12.52 -3.99 -11.13
N ARG A 5 -11.94 -2.98 -10.49
CA ARG A 5 -11.08 -1.95 -11.11
C ARG A 5 -9.66 -2.01 -10.54
N LEU A 6 -8.67 -1.50 -11.27
CA LEU A 6 -7.37 -1.23 -10.67
C LEU A 6 -7.55 -0.21 -9.54
N VAL A 7 -6.95 -0.48 -8.37
CA VAL A 7 -6.91 0.42 -7.23
C VAL A 7 -5.46 0.75 -6.92
N THR A 8 -5.12 2.03 -6.92
CA THR A 8 -3.79 2.52 -6.51
C THR A 8 -3.87 3.05 -5.10
N LEU A 9 -3.01 2.53 -4.22
CA LEU A 9 -2.79 3.02 -2.87
C LEU A 9 -1.53 3.87 -2.86
N LEU A 10 -1.69 5.19 -2.70
CA LEU A 10 -0.59 6.13 -2.52
C LEU A 10 -0.35 6.35 -1.02
N ILE A 11 0.86 6.02 -0.55
CA ILE A 11 1.22 6.10 0.86
C ILE A 11 2.45 6.98 0.99
N VAL A 12 2.28 8.16 1.59
CA VAL A 12 3.39 9.03 1.95
C VAL A 12 3.82 8.69 3.38
N VAL A 13 5.10 8.40 3.59
CA VAL A 13 5.65 7.97 4.88
C VAL A 13 6.85 8.82 5.26
N ARG A 14 7.07 9.07 6.55
CA ARG A 14 8.27 9.77 7.03
C ARG A 14 8.70 9.21 8.37
N ASN A 15 9.95 8.75 8.49
CA ASN A 15 10.51 8.16 9.70
C ASN A 15 9.70 6.96 10.25
N GLU A 16 8.98 6.24 9.39
CA GLU A 16 8.04 5.16 9.74
C GLU A 16 8.69 3.77 9.88
N ARG A 17 10.00 3.70 10.15
CA ARG A 17 10.76 2.44 10.20
C ARG A 17 10.11 1.37 11.11
N ASN A 18 9.49 1.80 12.20
CA ASN A 18 8.92 0.90 13.21
C ASN A 18 7.54 0.32 12.82
N TYR A 19 6.86 0.90 11.83
CA TYR A 19 5.46 0.55 11.51
C TYR A 19 5.22 0.24 10.05
N ILE A 20 6.11 0.67 9.15
CA ILE A 20 5.93 0.51 7.70
C ILE A 20 5.80 -0.96 7.28
N GLU A 21 6.54 -1.87 7.93
CA GLU A 21 6.44 -3.31 7.68
C GLU A 21 5.03 -3.84 7.99
N LYS A 22 4.51 -3.58 9.20
CA LYS A 22 3.17 -4.02 9.62
C LYS A 22 2.08 -3.43 8.72
N SER A 23 2.22 -2.17 8.33
CA SER A 23 1.29 -1.52 7.41
C SER A 23 1.30 -2.18 6.04
N LEU A 24 2.48 -2.43 5.46
CA LEU A 24 2.59 -3.11 4.16
C LEU A 24 2.10 -4.55 4.21
N GLU A 25 2.39 -5.29 5.26
CA GLU A 25 1.86 -6.64 5.43
C GLU A 25 0.32 -6.67 5.41
N SER A 26 -0.31 -5.71 6.09
CA SER A 26 -1.78 -5.62 6.12
C SER A 26 -2.35 -5.35 4.73
N LEU A 27 -1.69 -4.49 3.94
CA LEU A 27 -2.10 -4.19 2.57
C LEU A 27 -1.90 -5.37 1.61
N LEU A 28 -0.82 -6.13 1.79
CA LEU A 28 -0.52 -7.31 0.98
C LEU A 28 -1.44 -8.51 1.28
N LYS A 29 -2.05 -8.55 2.47
CA LYS A 29 -2.95 -9.63 2.94
C LYS A 29 -4.44 -9.33 2.66
N GLN A 30 -4.76 -8.36 1.80
CA GLN A 30 -6.14 -8.06 1.43
C GLN A 30 -6.78 -9.13 0.54
N THR A 31 -8.11 -9.20 0.57
CA THR A 31 -8.92 -10.08 -0.29
C THR A 31 -9.15 -9.51 -1.69
N TYR A 32 -8.69 -8.27 -1.95
CA TYR A 32 -8.74 -7.69 -3.29
C TYR A 32 -7.68 -8.36 -4.19
N PRO A 33 -7.99 -8.63 -5.48
CA PRO A 33 -7.05 -9.30 -6.36
C PRO A 33 -5.75 -8.51 -6.50
N LYS A 34 -4.61 -9.19 -6.31
CA LYS A 34 -3.29 -8.55 -6.30
C LYS A 34 -2.93 -7.94 -7.65
N GLU A 35 -3.37 -8.56 -8.73
CA GLU A 35 -3.21 -8.08 -10.10
C GLU A 35 -4.01 -6.79 -10.40
N LEU A 36 -4.93 -6.41 -9.51
CA LEU A 36 -5.70 -5.16 -9.58
C LEU A 36 -5.34 -4.19 -8.45
N THR A 37 -4.22 -4.41 -7.76
CA THR A 37 -3.73 -3.54 -6.69
C THR A 37 -2.36 -2.99 -7.05
N GLU A 38 -2.21 -1.68 -6.99
CA GLU A 38 -0.94 -0.97 -7.11
C GLU A 38 -0.66 -0.24 -5.79
N ILE A 39 0.57 -0.34 -5.28
CA ILE A 39 0.99 0.37 -4.05
C ILE A 39 2.18 1.24 -4.41
N ILE A 40 2.03 2.55 -4.22
CA ILE A 40 3.08 3.54 -4.42
C ILE A 40 3.44 4.10 -3.05
N ILE A 41 4.70 3.91 -2.65
CA ILE A 41 5.23 4.46 -1.40
C ILE A 41 6.10 5.66 -1.75
N VAL A 42 5.81 6.80 -1.13
CA VAL A 42 6.58 8.03 -1.27
C VAL A 42 7.26 8.33 0.06
N ASP A 43 8.59 8.33 0.07
CA ASP A 43 9.35 8.79 1.22
C ASP A 43 9.25 10.32 1.35
N GLY A 44 8.73 10.79 2.46
CA GLY A 44 8.56 12.19 2.83
C GLY A 44 9.85 12.78 3.42
N MET A 45 10.99 12.50 2.78
CA MET A 45 12.33 12.93 3.23
C MET A 45 12.64 12.44 4.65
N SER A 46 12.65 11.12 4.85
CA SER A 46 13.10 10.53 6.11
C SER A 46 14.58 10.84 6.37
N THR A 47 14.97 10.88 7.64
CA THR A 47 16.35 11.17 8.10
C THR A 47 16.92 10.01 8.91
#